data_AF-A0A9Q6Z155-F1
#
_entry.id   AF-A0A9Q6Z155-F1
#
_cell.length_a   1.000
_cell.length_b   1.000
_cell.length_c   1.000
_cell.angle_alpha   90.00
_cell.angle_beta   90.00
_cell.angle_gamma   90.00
#
_symmetry.space_group_name_H-M   'P 1'
#
loop_
_entity.id
_entity.type
_entity.pdbx_description
1 polymer ?
#
loop_
_entity_poly.entity_id
_entity_poly.type
_entity_poly.pdbx_seq_one_letter_code
_entity_poly.pdbx_strand_id
1 'polypeptide(L)'
;MREINTSDKRFHNGNGRNEMGTVVTAEWLNAVQDELVNIVTALGGHIDEKIPNQIATLLLAKLGEKSALVSPNFTGTPTAPTALPSTNDQQIATTAFVKKAIAELVGSAPEELNTLEELAAMLAENGDLRRTLLQKIAEKAPLSHKHPTSDIEGLQEALDEAGKKGLPVGGDCGVSERS
;
A
#
# COMPACT_ATOMS: atom_id res chain seq x y z
N MET A 1 32.26 5.08 39.38
CA MET A 1 32.24 4.87 40.85
C MET A 1 33.64 4.72 41.45
N ARG A 2 33.93 5.35 42.60
CA ARG A 2 35.25 5.31 43.29
C ARG A 2 35.21 4.29 44.43
N GLU A 3 36.34 3.62 44.70
CA GLU A 3 36.40 2.56 45.73
C GLU A 3 36.14 3.10 47.15
N ILE A 4 35.56 2.23 47.99
CA ILE A 4 35.40 2.49 49.44
C ILE A 4 36.76 2.25 50.12
N ASN A 5 37.17 3.19 50.97
CA ASN A 5 38.46 3.20 51.67
C ASN A 5 38.45 2.31 52.93
N THR A 6 38.01 1.06 52.79
CA THR A 6 38.14 -0.01 53.80
C THR A 6 38.75 -1.26 53.15
N SER A 7 39.26 -2.17 53.97
CA SER A 7 39.88 -3.43 53.50
C SER A 7 38.87 -4.40 52.86
N ASP A 8 37.59 -4.31 53.21
CA ASP A 8 36.50 -5.18 52.73
C ASP A 8 35.58 -4.50 51.69
N LYS A 9 35.84 -3.22 51.38
CA LYS A 9 35.00 -2.35 50.53
C LYS A 9 33.57 -2.12 51.02
N ARG A 10 33.32 -2.11 52.34
CA ARG A 10 32.00 -1.78 52.93
C ARG A 10 32.07 -0.62 53.94
N PHE A 11 30.97 0.12 54.05
CA PHE A 11 30.82 1.15 55.07
C PHE A 11 30.73 0.56 56.48
N HIS A 12 31.52 1.12 57.39
CA HIS A 12 31.57 0.79 58.81
C HIS A 12 31.05 1.99 59.63
N ASN A 13 30.18 1.72 60.60
CA ASN A 13 29.79 2.71 61.59
C ASN A 13 30.89 2.85 62.65
N GLY A 14 31.17 4.09 63.08
CA GLY A 14 32.06 4.31 64.22
C GLY A 14 31.37 3.94 65.54
N ASN A 15 32.11 3.41 66.50
CA ASN A 15 31.56 3.01 67.81
C ASN A 15 31.31 4.19 68.78
N GLY A 16 31.55 5.42 68.33
CA GLY A 16 31.32 6.66 69.08
C GLY A 16 32.33 6.94 70.20
N ARG A 17 33.39 6.14 70.34
CA ARG A 17 34.36 6.24 71.46
C ARG A 17 35.81 6.11 71.02
N ASN A 18 36.14 5.06 70.27
CA ASN A 18 37.51 4.64 69.96
C ASN A 18 37.71 4.22 68.49
N GLU A 19 36.64 3.91 67.75
CA GLU A 19 36.69 3.53 66.34
C GLU A 19 35.96 4.58 65.49
N MET A 20 36.66 5.18 64.53
CA MET A 20 36.06 6.05 63.53
C MET A 20 35.34 5.22 62.47
N GLY A 21 34.16 5.68 62.04
CA GLY A 21 33.46 5.07 60.91
C GLY A 21 34.14 5.39 59.57
N THR A 22 33.71 4.73 58.50
CA THR A 22 34.17 5.01 57.14
C THR A 22 33.82 6.44 56.75
N VAL A 23 34.84 7.28 56.53
CA VAL A 23 34.65 8.68 56.12
C VAL A 23 34.12 8.73 54.69
N VAL A 24 32.90 9.23 54.52
CA VAL A 24 32.33 9.58 53.21
C VAL A 24 32.77 10.99 52.85
N THR A 25 33.54 11.14 51.78
CA THR A 25 33.96 12.47 51.29
C THR A 25 32.83 13.12 50.48
N ALA A 26 32.75 14.45 50.50
CA ALA A 26 31.83 15.18 49.62
C ALA A 26 32.08 14.86 48.14
N GLU A 27 33.33 14.62 47.76
CA GLU A 27 33.73 14.19 46.42
C GLU A 27 33.15 12.81 46.02
N TRP A 28 33.04 11.87 46.97
CA TRP A 28 32.36 10.58 46.75
C TRP A 28 30.85 10.76 46.68
N LEU A 29 30.27 11.58 47.58
CA LEU A 29 28.83 11.80 47.64
C LEU A 29 28.31 12.50 46.38
N ASN A 30 29.00 13.54 45.92
CA ASN A 30 28.71 14.22 44.67
C ASN A 30 28.79 13.24 43.49
N ALA A 31 29.84 12.41 43.40
CA ALA A 31 29.95 11.42 42.34
C ALA A 31 28.81 10.40 42.33
N VAL A 32 28.26 10.00 43.49
CA VAL A 32 27.07 9.14 43.56
C VAL A 32 25.80 9.91 43.19
N GLN A 33 25.67 11.17 43.60
CA GLN A 33 24.57 12.04 43.21
C GLN A 33 24.54 12.27 41.68
N ASP A 34 25.68 12.55 41.06
CA ASP A 34 25.83 12.76 39.61
C ASP A 34 25.40 11.51 38.83
N GLU A 35 25.84 10.31 39.24
CA GLU A 35 25.43 9.04 38.61
C GLU A 35 23.91 8.82 38.71
N LEU A 36 23.30 9.10 39.87
CA LEU A 36 21.83 8.99 40.06
C LEU A 36 21.04 10.02 39.25
N VAL A 37 21.52 11.27 39.17
CA VAL A 37 20.94 12.33 38.33
C VAL A 37 21.04 11.94 36.86
N ASN A 38 22.21 11.47 36.40
CA ASN A 38 22.42 11.02 35.02
C ASN A 38 21.45 9.91 34.61
N ILE A 39 21.19 8.92 35.48
CA ILE A 39 20.20 7.86 35.22
C ILE A 39 18.79 8.45 35.05
N VAL A 40 18.37 9.34 35.94
CA VAL A 40 17.03 9.94 35.90
C VAL A 40 16.87 10.84 34.67
N THR A 41 17.86 11.66 34.33
CA THR A 41 17.85 12.50 33.14
C THR A 41 17.90 11.67 31.85
N ALA A 42 18.66 10.57 31.79
CA ALA A 42 18.66 9.66 30.65
C ALA A 42 17.30 8.95 30.43
N LEU A 43 16.53 8.74 31.51
CA LEU A 43 15.13 8.27 31.43
C LEU A 43 14.12 9.40 31.14
N GLY A 44 14.57 10.65 31.00
CA GLY A 44 13.73 11.82 30.71
C GLY A 44 13.06 12.48 31.92
N GLY A 45 13.52 12.17 33.13
CA GLY A 45 13.01 12.75 34.38
C GLY A 45 13.93 13.80 35.01
N HIS A 46 13.53 14.27 36.19
CA HIS A 46 14.29 15.13 37.10
C HIS A 46 14.14 14.60 38.53
N ILE A 47 15.06 14.97 39.44
CA ILE A 47 14.98 14.59 40.86
C ILE A 47 14.07 15.58 41.61
N ASP A 48 12.97 15.09 42.20
CA ASP A 48 12.16 15.81 43.20
C ASP A 48 12.33 15.14 44.58
N GLU A 49 12.66 15.92 45.61
CA GLU A 49 12.80 15.44 46.99
C GLU A 49 11.51 14.82 47.56
N LYS A 50 10.34 15.20 47.02
CA LYS A 50 9.01 14.82 47.52
C LYS A 50 8.50 13.50 46.96
N ILE A 51 9.16 12.95 45.93
CA ILE A 51 8.70 11.77 45.20
C ILE A 51 9.62 10.58 45.50
N PRO A 52 9.19 9.57 46.28
CA PRO A 52 9.98 8.35 46.45
C PRO A 52 10.02 7.52 45.15
N ASN A 53 11.04 6.66 45.01
CA ASN A 53 11.14 5.61 43.98
C ASN A 53 11.16 6.08 42.50
N GLN A 54 11.46 7.35 42.23
CA GLN A 54 11.43 7.97 40.89
C GLN A 54 12.10 7.13 39.77
N ILE A 55 13.29 6.57 40.03
CA ILE A 55 14.02 5.73 39.06
C ILE A 55 13.18 4.52 38.61
N ALA A 56 12.48 3.86 39.54
CA ALA A 56 11.61 2.73 39.22
C ALA A 56 10.39 3.17 38.41
N THR A 57 9.74 4.27 38.79
CA THR A 57 8.59 4.83 38.05
C THR A 57 8.96 5.24 36.63
N LEU A 58 10.11 5.90 36.45
CA LEU A 58 10.64 6.30 35.13
C LEU A 58 11.01 5.09 34.28
N LEU A 59 11.63 4.05 34.87
CA LEU A 59 11.95 2.81 34.17
C LEU A 59 10.68 2.05 33.74
N LEU A 60 9.66 1.98 34.59
CA LEU A 60 8.36 1.37 34.25
C LEU A 60 7.66 2.14 33.13
N ALA A 61 7.68 3.48 33.15
CA ALA A 61 7.14 4.31 32.06
C ALA A 61 7.90 4.08 30.74
N LYS A 62 9.24 4.10 30.76
CA LYS A 62 10.09 3.87 29.59
C LYS A 62 10.03 2.45 29.04
N LEU A 63 9.64 1.46 29.86
CA LEU A 63 9.32 0.11 29.42
C LEU A 63 7.89 0.02 28.84
N GLY A 64 6.93 0.76 29.39
CA GLY A 64 5.58 0.92 28.84
C GLY A 64 5.52 1.64 27.49
N GLU A 65 6.56 2.41 27.13
CA GLU A 65 6.77 2.96 25.78
C GLU A 65 7.20 1.89 24.74
N LYS A 66 7.41 0.62 25.15
CA LYS A 66 7.69 -0.50 24.24
C LYS A 66 6.42 -1.30 23.97
N SER A 67 6.35 -1.94 22.80
CA SER A 67 5.22 -2.81 22.47
C SER A 67 5.24 -4.11 23.30
N ALA A 68 4.10 -4.77 23.41
CA ALA A 68 3.95 -5.99 24.20
C ALA A 68 4.81 -7.14 23.66
N LEU A 69 5.41 -7.91 24.58
CA LEU A 69 6.30 -9.04 24.23
C LEU A 69 5.58 -10.18 23.48
N VAL A 70 4.29 -10.36 23.74
CA VAL A 70 3.42 -11.35 23.09
C VAL A 70 2.25 -10.59 22.48
N SER A 71 1.90 -10.92 21.24
CA SER A 71 0.88 -10.22 20.44
C SER A 71 1.03 -8.68 20.44
N PRO A 72 2.20 -8.14 20.04
CA PRO A 72 2.44 -6.70 19.96
C PRO A 72 1.39 -6.00 19.08
N ASN A 73 0.74 -4.98 19.65
CA ASN A 73 -0.08 -4.06 18.86
C ASN A 73 0.83 -3.03 18.20
N PHE A 74 0.99 -3.10 16.88
CA PHE A 74 1.77 -2.14 16.11
C PHE A 74 0.91 -0.95 15.67
N THR A 75 1.43 0.27 15.82
CA THR A 75 0.75 1.51 15.43
C THR A 75 1.61 2.34 14.49
N GLY A 76 0.99 3.27 13.76
CA GLY A 76 1.67 4.05 12.71
C GLY A 76 2.02 3.19 11.50
N THR A 77 3.27 3.26 11.04
CA THR A 77 3.78 2.46 9.90
C THR A 77 4.97 1.62 10.36
N PRO A 78 4.74 0.39 10.87
CA PRO A 78 5.84 -0.48 11.30
C PRO A 78 6.70 -0.89 10.09
N THR A 79 8.01 -0.93 10.31
CA THR A 79 9.00 -1.38 9.33
C THR A 79 9.68 -2.66 9.80
N ALA A 80 9.98 -3.55 8.87
CA ALA A 80 10.73 -4.79 9.12
C ALA A 80 11.62 -5.11 7.90
N PRO A 81 12.69 -5.91 8.05
CA PRO A 81 13.52 -6.34 6.93
C PRO A 81 12.70 -7.11 5.88
N THR A 82 12.93 -6.84 4.60
CA THR A 82 12.32 -7.60 3.50
C THR A 82 12.97 -8.97 3.42
N ALA A 83 12.16 -10.04 3.50
CA ALA A 83 12.62 -11.42 3.40
C ALA A 83 13.08 -11.77 1.97
N LEU A 84 13.85 -12.85 1.83
CA LEU A 84 14.18 -13.42 0.52
C LEU A 84 12.96 -14.19 -0.02
N PRO A 85 12.77 -14.31 -1.36
CA PRO A 85 11.64 -15.03 -1.95
C PRO A 85 11.46 -16.48 -1.47
N SER A 86 12.55 -17.12 -1.03
CA SER A 86 12.58 -18.50 -0.52
C SER A 86 12.35 -18.65 0.99
N THR A 87 12.09 -17.56 1.72
CA THR A 87 11.84 -17.61 3.18
C THR A 87 10.46 -18.22 3.48
N ASN A 88 10.41 -19.25 4.33
CA ASN A 88 9.19 -19.97 4.70
C ASN A 88 9.03 -20.17 6.23
N ASP A 89 9.55 -19.25 7.03
CA ASP A 89 9.55 -19.30 8.49
C ASP A 89 8.51 -18.34 9.12
N GLN A 90 8.73 -17.92 10.37
CA GLN A 90 7.84 -17.03 11.14
C GLN A 90 8.19 -15.53 11.00
N GLN A 91 9.03 -15.12 10.05
CA GLN A 91 9.34 -13.73 9.77
C GLN A 91 8.08 -12.96 9.29
N ILE A 92 7.96 -11.70 9.73
CA ILE A 92 6.88 -10.80 9.29
C ILE A 92 6.99 -10.54 7.78
N ALA A 93 5.97 -10.96 7.03
CA ALA A 93 5.85 -10.69 5.59
C ALA A 93 5.66 -9.19 5.32
N THR A 94 6.72 -8.52 4.85
CA THR A 94 6.66 -7.10 4.49
C THR A 94 5.81 -6.84 3.25
N THR A 95 5.27 -5.63 3.12
CA THR A 95 4.53 -5.20 1.92
C THR A 95 5.39 -5.23 0.64
N ALA A 96 6.70 -5.03 0.76
CA ALA A 96 7.65 -5.18 -0.34
C ALA A 96 7.81 -6.65 -0.78
N PHE A 97 7.96 -7.57 0.17
CA PHE A 97 7.99 -9.01 -0.08
C PHE A 97 6.69 -9.50 -0.74
N VAL A 98 5.52 -9.13 -0.20
CA VAL A 98 4.22 -9.55 -0.75
C VAL A 98 3.99 -8.98 -2.16
N LYS A 99 4.32 -7.71 -2.40
CA LYS A 99 4.25 -7.14 -3.77
C LYS A 99 5.16 -7.87 -4.74
N LYS A 100 6.39 -8.20 -4.33
CA LYS A 100 7.34 -8.95 -5.14
C LYS A 100 6.81 -10.36 -5.44
N ALA A 101 6.35 -11.11 -4.44
CA ALA A 101 5.82 -12.45 -4.61
C ALA A 101 4.57 -12.49 -5.50
N ILE A 102 3.70 -11.47 -5.45
CA ILE A 102 2.55 -11.35 -6.37
C ILE A 102 3.00 -11.04 -7.79
N ALA A 103 3.98 -10.13 -7.97
CA ALA A 103 4.53 -9.85 -9.30
C ALA A 103 5.26 -11.06 -9.89
N GLU A 104 6.01 -11.80 -9.08
CA GLU A 104 6.63 -13.09 -9.47
C GLU A 104 5.55 -14.14 -9.78
N LEU A 105 4.44 -14.21 -9.05
CA LEU A 105 3.33 -15.13 -9.35
C LEU A 105 2.61 -14.78 -10.67
N VAL A 106 2.42 -13.50 -10.97
CA VAL A 106 1.80 -13.05 -12.24
C VAL A 106 2.75 -13.29 -13.42
N GLY A 107 4.02 -12.91 -13.29
CA GLY A 107 5.04 -13.13 -14.34
C GLY A 107 5.60 -14.56 -14.43
N SER A 108 5.27 -15.44 -13.48
CA SER A 108 5.54 -16.89 -13.54
C SER A 108 4.26 -17.72 -13.72
N ALA A 109 3.15 -17.09 -14.08
CA ALA A 109 2.10 -17.80 -14.79
C ALA A 109 2.73 -18.41 -16.06
N PRO A 110 2.41 -19.66 -16.43
CA PRO A 110 2.89 -20.21 -17.70
C PRO A 110 2.54 -19.30 -18.89
N GLU A 111 3.29 -19.44 -19.98
CA GLU A 111 3.04 -18.80 -21.30
C GLU A 111 1.66 -19.19 -21.93
N GLU A 112 0.85 -19.96 -21.20
CA GLU A 112 -0.50 -20.42 -21.53
C GLU A 112 -1.57 -19.79 -20.60
N LEU A 113 -1.16 -18.95 -19.65
CA LEU A 113 -2.01 -18.40 -18.57
C LEU A 113 -1.72 -16.92 -18.23
N ASN A 114 -0.69 -16.27 -18.80
CA ASN A 114 -0.48 -14.82 -18.69
C ASN A 114 -1.44 -14.04 -19.62
N THR A 115 -2.73 -14.35 -19.51
CA THR A 115 -3.76 -14.10 -20.54
C THR A 115 -3.90 -12.65 -21.01
N LEU A 116 -3.52 -11.65 -20.19
CA LEU A 116 -3.58 -10.25 -20.61
C LEU A 116 -2.35 -9.81 -21.41
N GLU A 117 -1.16 -10.33 -21.08
CA GLU A 117 0.07 -10.08 -21.82
C GLU A 117 0.13 -10.95 -23.08
N GLU A 118 -0.32 -12.22 -23.01
CA GLU A 118 -0.67 -13.08 -24.15
C GLU A 118 -1.49 -12.31 -25.19
N LEU A 119 -2.68 -11.83 -24.81
CA LEU A 119 -3.62 -11.20 -25.75
C LEU A 119 -3.09 -9.84 -26.25
N ALA A 120 -2.32 -9.11 -25.46
CA ALA A 120 -1.70 -7.86 -25.88
C ALA A 120 -0.57 -8.11 -26.89
N ALA A 121 0.33 -9.05 -26.63
CA ALA A 121 1.41 -9.45 -27.53
C ALA A 121 0.85 -10.05 -28.82
N MET A 122 -0.10 -10.98 -28.73
CA MET A 122 -0.80 -11.54 -29.89
C MET A 122 -1.46 -10.44 -30.75
N LEU A 123 -2.11 -9.43 -30.17
CA LEU A 123 -2.73 -8.35 -30.94
C LEU A 123 -1.71 -7.35 -31.52
N ALA A 124 -0.54 -7.21 -30.90
CA ALA A 124 0.56 -6.36 -31.37
C ALA A 124 1.33 -7.02 -32.53
N GLU A 125 1.75 -8.28 -32.35
CA GLU A 125 2.61 -9.04 -33.25
C GLU A 125 1.85 -9.78 -34.34
N ASN A 126 0.71 -10.42 -34.02
CA ASN A 126 -0.10 -11.14 -35.00
C ASN A 126 -0.94 -10.16 -35.83
N GLY A 127 -0.27 -9.54 -36.81
CA GLY A 127 -0.85 -8.60 -37.75
C GLY A 127 -2.07 -9.15 -38.49
N ASP A 128 -2.13 -10.47 -38.74
CA ASP A 128 -3.27 -11.12 -39.40
C ASP A 128 -4.46 -11.32 -38.45
N LEU A 129 -4.25 -11.62 -37.17
CA LEU A 129 -5.32 -11.61 -36.17
C LEU A 129 -5.92 -10.22 -36.05
N ARG A 130 -5.06 -9.19 -35.90
CA ARG A 130 -5.48 -7.77 -35.86
C ARG A 130 -6.23 -7.35 -37.13
N ARG A 131 -5.72 -7.70 -38.31
CA ARG A 131 -6.35 -7.44 -39.62
C ARG A 131 -7.71 -8.14 -39.73
N THR A 132 -7.80 -9.40 -39.30
CA THR A 132 -9.04 -10.19 -39.33
C THR A 132 -10.09 -9.61 -38.38
N LEU A 133 -9.70 -9.19 -37.17
CA LEU A 133 -10.59 -8.52 -36.22
C LEU A 133 -11.10 -7.18 -36.77
N LEU A 134 -10.22 -6.34 -37.31
CA LEU A 134 -10.60 -5.07 -37.95
C LEU A 134 -11.53 -5.29 -39.15
N GLN A 135 -11.25 -6.30 -40.00
CA GLN A 135 -12.12 -6.67 -41.10
C GLN A 135 -13.49 -7.15 -40.59
N LYS A 136 -13.53 -7.99 -39.55
CA LYS A 136 -14.81 -8.46 -38.98
C LYS A 136 -15.60 -7.37 -38.28
N ILE A 137 -14.95 -6.34 -37.74
CA ILE A 137 -15.62 -5.14 -37.23
C ILE A 137 -16.20 -4.32 -38.39
N ALA A 138 -15.46 -4.16 -39.50
CA ALA A 138 -15.97 -3.51 -40.71
C ALA A 138 -17.14 -4.30 -41.36
N GLU A 139 -17.14 -5.64 -41.27
CA GLU A 139 -18.24 -6.52 -41.71
C GLU A 139 -19.51 -6.39 -40.83
N LYS A 140 -19.44 -5.82 -39.61
CA LYS A 140 -20.61 -5.68 -38.71
C LYS A 140 -21.54 -4.52 -39.03
N ALA A 141 -21.10 -3.56 -39.84
CA ALA A 141 -21.94 -2.48 -40.36
C ALA A 141 -21.97 -2.55 -41.89
N PRO A 142 -23.15 -2.60 -42.54
CA PRO A 142 -23.21 -2.63 -44.00
C PRO A 142 -22.77 -1.28 -44.58
N LEU A 143 -21.54 -1.25 -45.12
CA LEU A 143 -20.91 -0.10 -45.81
C LEU A 143 -21.82 0.53 -46.88
N SER A 144 -22.72 -0.26 -47.46
CA SER A 144 -23.89 0.19 -48.21
C SER A 144 -25.03 -0.80 -47.96
N HIS A 145 -26.05 -0.40 -47.20
CA HIS A 145 -27.35 -1.07 -47.24
C HIS A 145 -28.26 -0.36 -48.24
N LYS A 146 -29.18 -1.11 -48.85
CA LYS A 146 -30.26 -0.58 -49.68
C LYS A 146 -31.52 -1.36 -49.37
N HIS A 147 -32.60 -0.65 -49.11
CA HIS A 147 -33.94 -1.24 -49.08
C HIS A 147 -34.52 -1.17 -50.49
N PRO A 148 -35.05 -2.27 -51.06
CA PRO A 148 -35.94 -2.17 -52.21
C PRO A 148 -37.20 -1.37 -51.82
N THR A 149 -37.84 -0.73 -52.78
CA THR A 149 -39.07 0.07 -52.54
C THR A 149 -40.25 -0.75 -52.00
N SER A 150 -40.17 -2.10 -52.06
CA SER A 150 -41.12 -3.02 -51.42
C SER A 150 -41.07 -3.00 -49.89
N ASP A 151 -39.96 -2.58 -49.28
CA ASP A 151 -39.80 -2.49 -47.82
C ASP A 151 -40.50 -1.23 -47.25
N ILE A 152 -40.99 -0.34 -48.12
CA ILE A 152 -41.69 0.90 -47.74
C ILE A 152 -43.19 0.61 -47.67
N GLU A 153 -43.65 0.11 -46.52
CA GLU A 153 -45.08 -0.05 -46.24
C GLU A 153 -45.85 1.27 -46.47
N GLY A 154 -47.05 1.18 -47.03
CA GLY A 154 -47.88 2.34 -47.39
C GLY A 154 -47.47 3.09 -48.66
N LEU A 155 -46.34 2.77 -49.31
CA LEU A 155 -45.92 3.48 -50.53
C LEU A 155 -46.95 3.38 -51.67
N GLN A 156 -47.55 2.20 -51.87
CA GLN A 156 -48.61 2.02 -52.87
C GLN A 156 -49.86 2.86 -52.54
N GLU A 157 -50.26 2.92 -51.27
CA GLU A 157 -51.42 3.71 -50.84
C GLU A 157 -51.18 5.21 -51.05
N ALA A 158 -49.96 5.69 -50.78
CA ALA A 158 -49.54 7.07 -51.03
C ALA A 158 -49.52 7.42 -52.53
N LEU A 159 -49.07 6.50 -53.39
CA LEU A 159 -49.12 6.65 -54.85
C LEU A 159 -50.56 6.65 -55.38
N ASP A 160 -51.40 5.76 -54.88
CA ASP A 160 -52.82 5.69 -55.23
C ASP A 160 -53.58 6.95 -54.77
N GLU A 161 -53.26 7.51 -53.60
CA GLU A 161 -53.77 8.82 -53.16
C GLU A 161 -53.28 9.98 -54.02
N ALA A 162 -52.01 10.00 -54.41
CA ALA A 162 -51.46 11.04 -55.28
C ALA A 162 -52.13 11.02 -56.66
N GLY A 163 -52.33 9.82 -57.23
CA GLY A 163 -53.09 9.63 -58.47
C GLY A 163 -54.55 10.08 -58.36
N LYS A 164 -55.25 9.73 -57.27
CA LYS A 164 -56.63 10.22 -56.99
C LYS A 164 -56.71 11.74 -56.85
N LYS A 165 -55.63 12.39 -56.40
CA LYS A 165 -55.49 13.86 -56.30
C LYS A 165 -55.03 14.52 -57.62
N GLY A 166 -54.82 13.74 -58.68
CA GLY A 166 -54.43 14.24 -60.01
C GLY A 166 -52.97 14.63 -60.14
N LEU A 167 -52.09 14.23 -59.21
CA LEU A 167 -50.65 14.44 -59.35
C LEU A 167 -50.05 13.39 -60.30
N PRO A 168 -49.07 13.75 -61.14
CA PRO A 168 -48.41 12.79 -62.03
C PRO A 168 -47.58 11.78 -61.21
N VAL A 169 -47.88 10.50 -61.40
CA VAL A 169 -47.15 9.37 -60.79
C VAL A 169 -46.78 8.35 -61.86
N GLY A 170 -45.53 7.89 -61.88
CA GLY A 170 -45.04 6.83 -62.76
C GLY A 170 -44.85 7.18 -64.25
N GLY A 171 -45.29 8.34 -64.71
CA GLY A 171 -44.97 8.85 -66.05
C GLY A 171 -43.55 9.44 -66.10
N ASP A 172 -42.80 9.12 -67.16
CA ASP A 172 -41.53 9.79 -67.44
C ASP A 172 -41.78 11.30 -67.64
N CYS A 173 -40.85 12.15 -67.19
CA CYS A 173 -41.00 13.60 -67.26
C CYS A 173 -40.68 14.12 -68.67
N GLY A 174 -41.53 13.73 -69.62
CA GLY A 174 -41.45 14.08 -71.03
C GLY A 174 -41.46 15.59 -71.25
N VAL A 175 -40.27 16.19 -71.28
CA VAL A 175 -40.06 17.56 -71.74
C VAL A 175 -40.58 17.63 -73.17
N SER A 176 -41.66 18.38 -73.38
CA SER A 176 -42.24 18.57 -74.70
C SER A 176 -41.30 19.44 -75.54
N GLU A 177 -40.39 18.78 -76.25
CA GLU A 177 -39.67 19.38 -77.37
C GLU A 177 -40.68 19.71 -78.47
N ARG A 178 -41.11 20.97 -78.48
CA ARG A 178 -41.98 21.52 -79.52
C ARG A 178 -41.14 21.80 -80.76
N SER A 179 -41.59 21.26 -81.89
CA SER A 179 -41.17 21.72 -83.24
C SER A 179 -41.67 23.14 -83.52
#